data_AF-A0A290X0E3-F1
#
_entry.id   AF-A0A290X0E3-F1
#
_cell.length_a   1.000
_cell.length_b   1.000
_cell.length_c   1.000
_cell.angle_alpha   90.00
_cell.angle_beta   90.00
_cell.angle_gamma   90.00
#
_symmetry.space_group_name_H-M   'P 1'
#
loop_
_entity.id
_entity.type
_entity.pdbx_description
1 polymer ?
#
loop_
_entity_poly.entity_id
_entity_poly.type
_entity_poly.pdbx_seq_one_letter_code
_entity_poly.pdbx_strand_id
1 'polypeptide(L)'
;MRLTVVRGNHDAHAGDPAAALGIRMVDEPHSVGNLSFCHHPDIVAPGYVLAGHVHPVFHLRATGRGLRGGGLRLPCFLLGPSHAILPAFGAFTGGHILRPATGERVYVTADAAIFAIPANC
;
A
#
# COMPACT_ATOMS: atom_id res chain seq x y z
N MET A 1 2.48 24.75 0.49
CA MET A 1 2.34 23.27 0.56
C MET A 1 3.63 22.69 1.10
N ARG A 2 3.59 21.68 1.98
CA ARG A 2 4.78 21.00 2.51
C ARG A 2 4.72 19.55 2.07
N LEU A 3 5.76 19.06 1.40
CA LEU A 3 5.86 17.68 0.93
C LEU A 3 7.06 16.99 1.60
N THR A 4 6.81 15.85 2.23
CA THR A 4 7.84 14.97 2.79
C THR A 4 7.75 13.63 2.09
N VAL A 5 8.86 13.10 1.60
CA VAL A 5 8.96 11.76 1.01
C VAL A 5 9.80 10.89 1.93
N VAL A 6 9.23 9.75 2.33
CA VAL A 6 9.98 8.67 2.98
C VAL A 6 10.68 7.88 1.87
N ARG A 7 12.01 7.87 1.91
CA ARG A 7 12.88 7.31 0.87
C ARG A 7 12.58 5.81 0.71
N GLY A 8 12.20 5.43 -0.51
CA GLY A 8 12.15 4.04 -0.92
C GLY A 8 13.36 3.63 -1.77
N ASN A 9 13.32 2.40 -2.29
CA ASN A 9 14.43 1.88 -3.09
C ASN A 9 14.67 2.73 -4.34
N HIS A 10 13.61 3.12 -5.06
CA HIS A 10 13.75 3.95 -6.26
C HIS A 10 14.36 5.33 -5.96
N ASP A 11 13.97 5.96 -4.86
CA ASP A 11 14.50 7.26 -4.43
C ASP A 11 15.99 7.14 -4.05
N ALA A 12 16.37 6.07 -3.35
CA ALA A 12 17.76 5.81 -2.99
C ALA A 12 18.67 5.62 -4.22
N HIS A 13 18.14 5.02 -5.30
CA HIS A 13 18.88 4.85 -6.56
C HIS A 13 18.90 6.13 -7.41
N ALA A 14 17.83 6.92 -7.39
CA ALA A 14 17.72 8.15 -8.18
C ALA A 14 18.46 9.34 -7.54
N GLY A 15 18.65 9.30 -6.23
CA GLY A 15 19.15 10.42 -5.44
C GLY A 15 18.04 11.41 -5.09
N ASP A 16 18.39 12.40 -4.26
CA ASP A 16 17.42 13.40 -3.79
C ASP A 16 16.96 14.30 -4.95
N PRO A 17 15.68 14.70 -4.98
CA PRO A 17 15.14 15.58 -6.02
C PRO A 17 15.77 16.98 -5.97
N ALA A 18 15.65 17.75 -7.07
CA ALA A 18 16.17 19.11 -7.13
C ALA A 18 15.64 19.99 -5.98
N ALA A 19 16.52 20.71 -5.30
CA ALA A 19 16.18 21.52 -4.13
C ALA A 19 15.07 22.56 -4.40
N ALA A 20 14.97 23.05 -5.63
CA ALA A 20 13.92 23.98 -6.07
C ALA A 20 12.49 23.42 -5.94
N LEU A 21 12.32 22.09 -5.87
CA LEU A 21 11.02 21.45 -5.65
C LEU A 21 10.54 21.54 -4.19
N GLY A 22 11.42 21.90 -3.24
CA GLY A 22 11.06 22.07 -1.84
C GLY A 22 10.56 20.78 -1.16
N ILE A 23 10.98 19.62 -1.65
CA ILE A 23 10.61 18.31 -1.11
C ILE A 23 11.58 17.93 -0.01
N ARG A 24 11.05 17.62 1.18
CA ARG A 24 11.86 17.09 2.27
C ARG A 24 12.00 15.57 2.13
N MET A 25 13.22 15.09 1.99
CA MET A 25 13.52 13.66 2.04
C MET A 25 13.78 13.22 3.49
N VAL A 26 13.30 12.04 3.87
CA VAL A 26 13.57 11.38 5.16
C VAL A 26 13.75 9.88 4.93
N ASP A 27 14.49 9.21 5.80
CA ASP A 27 14.59 7.74 5.79
C ASP A 27 13.43 7.10 6.57
N GLU A 28 13.17 5.83 6.28
CA GLU A 28 12.25 5.02 7.08
C GLU A 28 12.95 4.44 8.32
N PRO A 29 12.24 4.29 9.46
CA PRO A 29 10.89 4.80 9.70
C PRO A 29 10.87 6.31 9.97
N HIS A 30 9.91 7.02 9.39
CA HIS A 30 9.63 8.41 9.74
C HIS A 30 8.41 8.51 10.65
N SER A 31 8.60 8.86 11.92
CA SER A 31 7.50 8.90 12.89
C SER A 31 6.87 10.29 13.04
N VAL A 32 5.53 10.32 13.09
CA VAL A 32 4.73 11.50 13.42
C VAL A 32 3.65 11.08 14.42
N GLY A 33 3.77 11.53 15.67
CA GLY A 33 2.88 11.07 16.74
C GLY A 33 3.01 9.56 16.95
N ASN A 34 1.88 8.84 16.90
CA ASN A 34 1.82 7.39 17.04
C ASN A 34 1.90 6.63 15.70
N LEU A 35 2.18 7.31 14.60
CA LEU A 35 2.32 6.70 13.28
C LEU A 35 3.79 6.63 12.88
N SER A 36 4.17 5.54 12.24
CA SER A 36 5.45 5.41 11.53
C SER A 36 5.20 5.19 10.05
N PHE A 37 5.72 6.11 9.23
CA PHE A 37 5.66 6.02 7.78
C PHE A 37 6.89 5.29 7.26
N CYS A 38 6.66 4.24 6.49
CA CYS A 38 7.69 3.34 6.00
C CYS A 38 7.53 3.13 4.48
N HIS A 39 8.62 2.91 3.77
CA HIS A 39 8.57 2.34 2.43
C HIS A 39 8.25 0.84 2.54
N HIS A 40 9.07 0.08 3.28
CA HIS A 40 8.93 -1.36 3.46
C HIS A 40 7.97 -1.69 4.62
N PRO A 41 7.09 -2.70 4.47
CA PRO A 41 6.13 -3.07 5.52
C PRO A 41 6.74 -3.83 6.69
N ASP A 42 7.86 -4.53 6.48
CA ASP A 42 8.41 -5.48 7.45
C ASP A 42 9.50 -4.88 8.36
N ILE A 43 9.57 -3.55 8.45
CA ILE A 43 10.57 -2.88 9.29
C ILE A 43 10.08 -2.73 10.74
N VAL A 44 11.00 -2.86 11.68
CA VAL A 44 10.73 -2.58 13.09
C VAL A 44 10.62 -1.07 13.27
N ALA A 45 9.44 -0.59 13.67
CA ALA A 45 9.16 0.82 13.87
C ALA A 45 8.28 1.04 15.11
N PRO A 46 8.38 2.21 15.77
CA PRO A 46 7.48 2.54 16.88
C PRO A 46 6.07 2.90 16.38
N GLY A 47 5.05 2.63 17.19
CA GLY A 47 3.67 3.00 16.85
C GLY A 47 3.05 2.15 15.73
N TYR A 48 2.03 2.69 15.06
CA TYR A 48 1.31 2.03 13.98
C TYR A 48 1.97 2.32 12.63
N VAL A 49 2.32 1.28 11.88
CA VAL A 49 3.04 1.41 10.61
C VAL A 49 2.09 1.70 9.45
N LEU A 50 2.43 2.68 8.62
CA LEU A 50 1.83 2.91 7.31
C LEU A 50 2.90 2.69 6.25
N ALA A 51 2.77 1.62 5.47
CA ALA A 51 3.78 1.18 4.52
C ALA A 51 3.27 1.10 3.08
N GLY A 52 4.20 1.14 2.13
CA GLY A 52 3.96 0.95 0.70
C GLY A 52 4.71 -0.26 0.16
N HIS A 53 5.54 -0.02 -0.86
CA HIS A 53 6.49 -0.96 -1.48
C HIS A 53 5.89 -2.16 -2.23
N VAL A 54 5.09 -2.99 -1.57
CA VAL A 54 4.64 -4.29 -2.11
C VAL A 54 3.54 -4.17 -3.17
N HIS A 55 2.87 -3.01 -3.24
CA HIS A 55 1.77 -2.74 -4.18
C HIS A 55 0.66 -3.79 -4.08
N PRO A 56 -0.04 -3.85 -2.93
CA PRO A 56 -1.02 -4.89 -2.62
C PRO A 56 -2.17 -4.91 -3.63
N VAL A 57 -2.51 -6.10 -4.12
CA VAL A 57 -3.72 -6.34 -4.91
C VAL A 57 -4.55 -7.49 -4.36
N PHE A 58 -5.86 -7.34 -4.41
CA PHE A 58 -6.82 -8.38 -4.08
C PHE A 58 -7.39 -9.00 -5.37
N HIS A 59 -7.50 -10.32 -5.42
CA HIS A 59 -8.01 -11.04 -6.59
C HIS A 59 -9.48 -11.43 -6.38
N LEU A 60 -10.39 -10.67 -6.96
CA LEU A 60 -11.82 -10.98 -7.00
C LEU A 60 -12.10 -12.05 -8.06
N ARG A 61 -12.43 -13.26 -7.63
CA ARG A 61 -12.77 -14.36 -8.55
C ARG A 61 -14.25 -14.27 -8.94
N ALA A 62 -14.55 -14.25 -10.23
CA ALA A 62 -15.92 -14.39 -10.71
C ALA A 62 -16.37 -15.85 -10.64
N THR A 63 -17.47 -16.14 -9.93
CA THR A 63 -18.10 -17.47 -9.86
C THR A 63 -19.47 -17.42 -10.55
N GLY A 64 -19.50 -17.62 -11.87
CA GLY A 64 -20.76 -17.66 -12.63
C GLY A 64 -20.63 -18.27 -14.02
N ARG A 65 -21.62 -19.07 -14.45
CA ARG A 65 -21.63 -19.82 -15.73
C ARG A 65 -21.50 -18.96 -17.00
N GLY A 66 -21.71 -17.64 -16.91
CA GLY A 66 -21.62 -16.70 -18.04
C GLY A 66 -20.32 -15.88 -18.13
N LEU A 67 -19.48 -15.89 -17.09
CA LEU A 67 -18.23 -15.13 -17.03
C LEU A 67 -17.07 -16.05 -17.39
N ARG A 68 -16.96 -16.41 -18.66
CA ARG A 68 -15.77 -17.09 -19.20
C ARG A 68 -14.63 -16.07 -19.32
N GLY A 69 -13.88 -15.85 -18.25
CA GLY A 69 -12.61 -15.11 -18.34
C GLY A 69 -12.22 -14.37 -17.07
N GLY A 70 -11.38 -15.01 -16.25
CA GLY A 70 -10.51 -14.36 -15.26
C GLY A 70 -11.20 -13.69 -14.06
N GLY A 71 -10.52 -13.66 -12.92
CA GLY A 71 -10.88 -12.73 -11.86
C GLY A 71 -10.27 -11.35 -12.09
N LEU A 72 -10.72 -10.35 -11.34
CA LEU A 72 -10.19 -8.98 -11.37
C LEU A 72 -9.14 -8.80 -10.28
N ARG A 73 -8.02 -8.16 -10.61
CA ARG A 73 -7.01 -7.74 -9.63
C ARG A 73 -7.23 -6.26 -9.34
N LEU A 74 -7.62 -5.94 -8.12
CA LEU A 74 -7.84 -4.57 -7.67
C LEU A 74 -6.76 -4.17 -6.66
N PRO A 75 -6.17 -2.96 -6.75
CA PRO A 75 -5.39 -2.42 -5.66
C PRO A 75 -6.20 -2.42 -4.37
N CYS A 76 -5.55 -2.65 -3.24
CA CYS A 76 -6.24 -2.70 -1.96
C CYS A 76 -5.44 -2.07 -0.83
N PHE A 77 -6.15 -1.59 0.18
CA PHE A 77 -5.58 -1.39 1.51
C PHE A 77 -5.64 -2.72 2.26
N LEU A 78 -4.57 -3.06 2.96
CA LEU A 78 -4.54 -4.13 3.97
C LEU A 78 -4.33 -3.49 5.33
N LEU A 79 -5.27 -3.67 6.26
CA LEU A 79 -5.21 -3.10 7.61
C LEU A 79 -5.13 -4.21 8.63
N GLY A 80 -4.00 -4.30 9.33
CA GLY A 80 -3.78 -5.16 10.48
C GLY A 80 -3.80 -4.41 11.82
N PRO A 81 -3.56 -5.12 12.93
CA PRO A 81 -3.56 -4.54 14.29
C PRO A 81 -2.45 -3.51 14.53
N SER A 82 -1.30 -3.67 13.89
CA SER A 82 -0.10 -2.85 14.11
C SER A 82 0.42 -2.15 12.85
N HIS A 83 -0.14 -2.44 11.69
CA HIS A 83 0.31 -1.87 10.42
C HIS A 83 -0.82 -1.81 9.39
N ALA A 84 -0.67 -0.92 8.42
CA ALA A 84 -1.43 -0.93 7.18
C ALA A 84 -0.49 -0.84 5.97
N ILE A 85 -0.84 -1.56 4.91
CA ILE A 85 -0.19 -1.50 3.60
C ILE A 85 -1.11 -0.75 2.65
N LEU A 86 -0.57 0.32 2.05
CA LEU A 86 -1.29 1.21 1.15
C LEU A 86 -1.17 0.70 -0.30
N PRO A 87 -2.21 0.87 -1.15
CA PRO A 87 -2.12 0.58 -2.56
C PRO A 87 -1.13 1.51 -3.26
N ALA A 88 -0.56 1.04 -4.38
CA ALA A 88 0.23 1.90 -5.23
C ALA A 88 -0.62 3.04 -5.79
N PHE A 89 -0.09 4.27 -5.79
CA PHE A 89 -0.74 5.38 -6.48
C PHE A 89 -0.56 5.30 -8.02
N GLY A 90 0.56 4.72 -8.48
CA GLY A 90 0.87 4.60 -9.91
C GLY A 90 0.15 3.44 -10.59
N ALA A 91 -0.21 3.61 -11.87
CA ALA A 91 -0.97 2.63 -12.65
C ALA A 91 -0.17 1.37 -13.09
N PHE A 92 1.16 1.37 -12.97
CA PHE A 92 2.05 0.40 -13.63
C PHE A 92 2.79 -0.55 -12.68
N THR A 93 2.17 -0.94 -11.58
CA THR A 93 2.78 -1.87 -10.65
C THR A 93 2.12 -3.23 -10.80
N GLY A 94 2.86 -4.26 -11.23
CA GLY A 94 2.36 -5.63 -11.50
C GLY A 94 1.61 -6.32 -10.34
N GLY A 95 1.52 -5.66 -9.17
CA GLY A 95 0.69 -5.97 -8.02
C GLY A 95 1.15 -7.21 -7.30
N HIS A 96 1.26 -7.17 -5.97
CA HIS A 96 1.51 -8.36 -5.17
C HIS A 96 0.20 -8.89 -4.59
N ILE A 97 -0.17 -10.14 -4.91
CA ILE A 97 -1.37 -10.75 -4.32
C ILE A 97 -1.07 -11.03 -2.85
N LEU A 98 -1.75 -10.33 -1.95
CA LEU A 98 -1.67 -10.58 -0.53
C LEU A 98 -2.77 -11.54 -0.08
N ARG A 99 -2.41 -12.44 0.83
CA ARG A 99 -3.35 -13.25 1.60
C ARG A 99 -3.44 -12.64 2.99
N PRO A 100 -4.59 -12.05 3.38
CA PRO A 100 -4.75 -11.44 4.69
C PRO A 100 -4.52 -12.48 5.79
N ALA A 101 -3.75 -12.11 6.80
CA ALA A 101 -3.61 -12.87 8.03
C ALA A 101 -4.84 -12.69 8.93
N THR A 102 -4.96 -13.52 9.96
CA THR A 102 -6.02 -13.39 10.97
C THR A 102 -5.99 -12.00 11.62
N GLY A 103 -7.13 -11.32 11.61
CA GLY A 103 -7.27 -9.97 12.16
C GLY A 103 -6.95 -8.86 11.17
N GLU A 104 -6.51 -9.19 9.96
CA GLU A 104 -6.35 -8.22 8.88
C GLU A 104 -7.65 -8.02 8.09
N ARG A 105 -7.87 -6.79 7.62
CA ARG A 105 -9.02 -6.41 6.81
C ARG A 105 -8.55 -5.86 5.47
N VAL A 106 -9.23 -6.27 4.41
CA VAL A 106 -8.94 -5.79 3.04
C VAL A 106 -10.01 -4.82 2.59
N TYR A 107 -9.58 -3.73 1.99
CA TYR A 107 -10.44 -2.77 1.31
C TYR A 107 -9.95 -2.58 -0.11
N VAL A 108 -10.73 -2.96 -1.11
CA VAL A 108 -10.35 -2.78 -2.52
C VAL A 108 -10.75 -1.39 -3.00
N THR A 109 -9.91 -0.81 -3.87
CA THR A 109 -10.21 0.44 -4.56
C THR A 109 -10.73 0.13 -5.97
N ALA A 110 -11.86 0.71 -6.34
CA ALA A 110 -12.34 0.71 -7.72
C ALA A 110 -12.89 2.10 -8.05
N ASP A 111 -12.30 2.73 -9.06
CA ASP A 111 -12.56 4.12 -9.43
C ASP A 111 -12.48 5.06 -8.21
N ALA A 112 -13.56 5.77 -7.91
CA ALA A 112 -13.67 6.70 -6.79
C ALA A 112 -14.20 6.05 -5.50
N ALA A 113 -14.30 4.73 -5.43
CA ALA A 113 -14.92 3.99 -4.33
C ALA A 113 -13.97 3.01 -3.64
N ILE A 114 -14.26 2.76 -2.36
CA ILE A 114 -13.57 1.79 -1.51
C ILE A 114 -14.61 0.77 -1.03
N PHE A 115 -14.30 -0.52 -1.21
CA PHE A 115 -15.17 -1.62 -0.82
C PHE A 115 -14.47 -2.52 0.20
N ALA A 116 -15.11 -2.75 1.35
CA ALA A 116 -14.64 -3.72 2.32
C ALA A 116 -14.86 -5.14 1.80
N ILE A 117 -13.84 -5.99 1.90
CA ILE A 117 -13.95 -7.41 1.56
C ILE A 117 -14.29 -8.20 2.84
N PRO A 118 -15.35 -9.02 2.83
CA PRO A 118 -15.64 -9.92 3.94
C PRO A 118 -14.50 -10.90 4.21
N ALA A 119 -14.27 -11.25 5.48
CA ALA A 119 -13.17 -12.14 5.90
C ALA A 119 -13.25 -13.58 5.35
N ASN A 120 -14.36 -13.97 4.72
CA ASN A 120 -14.67 -15.34 4.29
C ASN A 120 -14.73 -15.49 2.75
N CYS A 121 -14.07 -14.61 2.01
CA CYS A 121 -14.08 -14.60 0.53
C CYS A 121 -12.94 -15.42 -0.10
#